data_AF-E5AEC3-F1
#
_entry.id   AF-E5AEC3-F1
#
_cell.length_a   1.000
_cell.length_b   1.000
_cell.length_c   1.000
_cell.angle_alpha   90.00
_cell.angle_beta   90.00
_cell.angle_gamma   90.00
#
_symmetry.space_group_name_H-M   'P 1'
#
loop_
_entity.id
_entity.type
_entity.pdbx_description
1 polymer ?
#
loop_
_entity_poly.entity_id
_entity_poly.type
_entity_poly.pdbx_seq_one_letter_code
_entity_poly.pdbx_strand_id
1 'polypeptide(L)'
;MADLRAGKTVIVDRYYYSGCVYSAAKQNPSLSLEWSRHPEVGLPRPDLCVFLDISAEEAAKRGGYGSEKYEKKEMQDRVRELFEMMMSREEGGCGED
;
A
#
# COMPACT_ATOMS: atom_id res chain seq x y z
N MET A 1 -1.35 17.76 -8.38
CA MET A 1 -0.11 18.53 -8.59
C MET A 1 -0.22 20.03 -8.29
N ALA A 2 -1.34 20.70 -8.55
CA ALA A 2 -1.46 22.15 -8.31
C ALA A 2 -1.17 22.54 -6.84
N ASP A 3 -1.69 21.77 -5.88
CA ASP A 3 -1.45 22.02 -4.44
C ASP A 3 -0.01 21.76 -4.00
N LEU A 4 0.61 20.68 -4.50
CA LEU A 4 2.02 20.38 -4.22
C LEU A 4 2.94 21.49 -4.75
N ARG A 5 2.69 21.96 -5.99
CA ARG A 5 3.45 23.08 -6.57
C ARG A 5 3.20 24.41 -5.86
N ALA A 6 2.09 24.55 -5.14
CA ALA A 6 1.79 25.72 -4.31
C ALA A 6 2.41 25.63 -2.91
N GLY A 7 3.24 24.61 -2.62
CA GLY A 7 3.92 24.45 -1.33
C GLY A 7 3.02 23.91 -0.21
N LYS A 8 1.87 23.32 -0.55
CA LYS A 8 0.97 22.72 0.45
C LYS A 8 1.40 21.29 0.77
N THR A 9 1.44 20.96 2.07
CA THR A 9 1.52 19.56 2.53
C THR A 9 0.18 18.88 2.29
N VAL A 10 0.20 17.73 1.59
CA VAL A 10 -0.99 16.93 1.31
C VAL A 10 -0.93 15.64 2.12
N ILE A 11 -1.94 15.41 2.95
CA ILE A 11 -2.11 14.15 3.68
C ILE A 11 -3.07 13.29 2.87
N VAL A 12 -2.63 12.10 2.51
CA VAL A 12 -3.42 11.16 1.72
C VAL A 12 -3.67 9.89 2.53
N ASP A 13 -4.94 9.53 2.72
CA ASP A 13 -5.33 8.24 3.27
C ASP A 13 -5.33 7.20 2.14
N ARG A 14 -4.32 6.33 2.16
CA ARG A 14 -3.98 5.32 1.13
C ARG A 14 -3.54 5.93 -0.20
N TYR A 15 -2.54 5.30 -0.80
CA TYR A 15 -2.01 5.70 -2.12
C TYR A 15 -1.59 4.46 -2.92
N TYR A 16 -0.70 4.59 -3.90
CA TYR A 16 -0.33 3.50 -4.80
C TYR A 16 0.19 2.24 -4.07
N TYR A 17 0.83 2.39 -2.91
CA TYR A 17 1.29 1.25 -2.10
C TYR A 17 0.14 0.30 -1.72
N SER A 18 -1.01 0.85 -1.31
CA SER A 18 -2.19 0.05 -0.99
C SER A 18 -2.75 -0.63 -2.25
N GLY A 19 -2.77 0.08 -3.39
CA GLY A 19 -3.24 -0.50 -4.66
C GLY A 19 -2.41 -1.70 -5.10
N CYS A 20 -1.08 -1.58 -5.03
CA CYS A 20 -0.14 -2.65 -5.36
C CYS A 20 -0.32 -3.87 -4.45
N VAL A 21 -0.32 -3.65 -3.14
CA VAL A 21 -0.38 -4.73 -2.15
C VAL A 21 -1.69 -5.48 -2.20
N TYR A 22 -2.83 -4.79 -2.22
CA TYR A 22 -4.14 -5.45 -2.24
C TYR A 22 -4.40 -6.17 -3.57
N SER A 23 -3.81 -5.71 -4.68
CA SER A 23 -3.88 -6.42 -5.96
C SER A 23 -3.08 -7.70 -5.92
N ALA A 24 -1.83 -7.64 -5.42
CA ALA A 24 -0.96 -8.80 -5.27
C ALA A 24 -1.46 -9.80 -4.20
N ALA A 25 -2.13 -9.33 -3.16
CA ALA A 25 -2.68 -10.17 -2.09
C ALA A 25 -3.84 -11.06 -2.55
N LYS A 26 -4.44 -10.81 -3.73
CA LYS A 26 -5.51 -11.64 -4.30
C LYS A 26 -5.03 -13.01 -4.80
N GLN A 27 -3.71 -13.28 -4.76
CA GLN A 27 -3.11 -14.55 -5.20
C GLN A 27 -3.46 -14.91 -6.65
N ASN A 28 -3.66 -13.90 -7.49
CA ASN A 28 -3.81 -14.08 -8.93
C ASN A 28 -2.42 -14.06 -9.57
N PRO A 29 -1.97 -15.13 -10.24
CA PRO A 29 -0.66 -15.18 -10.90
C PRO A 29 -0.42 -14.05 -11.91
N SER A 30 -1.50 -13.50 -12.48
CA SER A 30 -1.45 -12.38 -13.42
C SER A 30 -1.43 -11.00 -12.75
N LEU A 31 -1.57 -10.92 -11.43
CA LEU A 31 -1.53 -9.69 -10.65
C LEU A 31 -0.35 -9.71 -9.68
N SER A 32 0.87 -9.95 -10.20
CA SER A 32 2.07 -9.90 -9.37
C SER A 32 2.30 -8.50 -8.78
N LEU A 33 3.13 -8.39 -7.75
CA LEU A 33 3.51 -7.09 -7.18
C LEU A 33 4.18 -6.20 -8.23
N GLU A 34 5.02 -6.79 -9.09
CA GLU A 34 5.67 -6.10 -10.21
C GLU A 34 4.66 -5.57 -11.22
N TRP A 35 3.71 -6.41 -11.64
CA TRP A 35 2.66 -5.99 -12.57
C TRP A 35 1.80 -4.87 -11.96
N SER A 36 1.47 -4.99 -10.67
CA SER A 36 0.63 -4.01 -9.98
C SER A 36 1.31 -2.65 -9.81
N ARG A 37 2.65 -2.57 -9.89
CA ARG A 37 3.40 -1.30 -9.89
C ARG A 37 3.38 -0.59 -11.24
N HIS A 38 3.28 -1.32 -12.33
CA HIS A 38 3.33 -0.77 -13.68
C HIS A 38 2.32 0.36 -13.94
N PRO A 39 1.03 0.26 -13.55
CA PRO A 39 0.07 1.36 -13.74
C PRO A 39 0.33 2.58 -12.85
N GLU A 40 1.17 2.46 -11.83
CA GLU A 40 1.46 3.52 -10.85
C GLU A 40 2.69 4.36 -11.26
N VAL A 41 3.42 3.95 -12.32
CA VAL A 41 4.58 4.69 -12.84
C VAL A 41 4.16 6.06 -13.34
N GLY A 42 4.87 7.10 -12.89
CA GLY A 42 4.60 8.50 -13.23
C GLY A 42 3.70 9.23 -12.22
N LEU A 43 3.17 8.54 -11.20
CA LEU A 43 2.52 9.21 -10.07
C LEU A 43 3.54 9.93 -9.19
N PRO A 44 3.17 11.06 -8.56
CA PRO A 44 4.04 11.74 -7.60
C PRO A 44 4.42 10.80 -6.46
N ARG A 45 5.73 10.60 -6.27
CA ARG A 45 6.25 9.87 -5.13
C ARG A 45 5.96 10.67 -3.84
N PRO A 46 5.40 10.04 -2.79
CA PRO A 46 5.26 10.70 -1.49
C PRO A 46 6.63 10.87 -0.82
N ASP A 47 6.83 12.01 -0.16
CA ASP A 47 8.05 12.26 0.64
C ASP A 47 8.12 11.40 1.89
N LEU A 48 6.96 11.03 2.45
CA LEU A 48 6.81 10.20 3.65
C LEU A 48 5.63 9.25 3.49
N CYS A 49 5.84 7.99 3.86
CA CYS A 49 4.78 6.98 3.98
C CYS A 49 4.73 6.51 5.43
N VAL A 50 3.58 6.69 6.09
CA VAL A 50 3.35 6.21 7.46
C VAL A 50 2.55 4.92 7.39
N PHE A 51 3.20 3.80 7.74
CA PHE A 51 2.53 2.51 7.85
C PHE A 51 2.04 2.29 9.27
N LEU A 52 0.72 2.20 9.45
CA LEU A 52 0.10 1.92 10.74
C LEU A 52 -0.02 0.40 10.92
N ASP A 53 1.00 -0.22 11.53
CA ASP A 53 1.01 -1.66 11.78
C ASP A 53 0.13 -2.02 12.99
N ILE A 54 -0.86 -2.90 12.76
CA ILE A 54 -1.74 -3.44 13.78
C ILE A 54 -2.00 -4.92 13.49
N SER A 55 -1.95 -5.77 14.52
CA SER A 55 -2.26 -7.20 14.34
C SER A 55 -3.73 -7.39 13.92
N ALA A 56 -4.01 -8.46 13.17
CA ALA A 56 -5.38 -8.81 12.81
C ALA A 56 -6.27 -9.01 14.06
N GLU A 57 -5.68 -9.51 15.16
CA GLU A 57 -6.36 -9.66 16.44
C GLU A 57 -6.74 -8.30 17.06
N GLU A 58 -5.83 -7.34 17.09
CA GLU A 58 -6.10 -6.00 17.60
C GLU A 58 -7.05 -5.21 16.69
N ALA A 59 -6.96 -5.40 15.38
CA ALA A 59 -7.90 -4.83 14.42
C ALA A 59 -9.31 -5.39 14.63
N ALA A 60 -9.44 -6.69 14.93
CA ALA A 60 -10.72 -7.33 15.20
C ALA A 60 -11.46 -6.80 16.43
N LYS A 61 -10.73 -6.22 17.39
CA LYS A 61 -11.30 -5.58 18.59
C LYS A 61 -11.96 -4.24 18.27
N ARG A 62 -11.61 -3.60 17.14
CA ARG A 62 -12.27 -2.39 16.64
C ARG A 62 -13.54 -2.86 15.90
N GLY A 63 -14.71 -2.58 16.48
CA GLY A 63 -15.99 -3.07 15.94
C GLY A 63 -16.15 -2.82 14.44
N GLY A 64 -16.66 -3.81 13.70
CA GLY A 64 -16.80 -3.76 12.23
C GLY A 64 -15.96 -4.80 11.48
N TYR A 65 -14.99 -5.43 12.15
CA TYR A 65 -14.13 -6.46 11.56
C TYR A 65 -14.90 -7.72 11.12
N GLY A 66 -14.72 -8.11 9.86
CA GLY A 66 -15.36 -9.25 9.20
C GLY A 66 -16.56 -8.89 8.32
N SER A 67 -16.90 -7.60 8.19
CA SER A 67 -18.01 -7.12 7.36
C SER A 67 -17.58 -6.70 5.95
N GLU A 68 -16.30 -6.38 5.75
CA GLU A 68 -15.75 -5.99 4.46
C GLU A 68 -15.05 -7.13 3.72
N LYS A 69 -15.06 -7.05 2.38
CA LYS A 69 -14.56 -8.08 1.44
C LYS A 69 -13.11 -8.53 1.70
N TYR A 70 -12.30 -7.70 2.35
CA TYR A 70 -10.88 -7.92 2.59
C TYR A 70 -10.52 -8.19 4.05
N GLU A 71 -11.51 -8.30 4.95
CA GLU A 71 -11.32 -8.58 6.38
C GLU A 71 -11.24 -10.09 6.66
N LYS A 72 -10.42 -10.80 5.88
CA LYS A 72 -10.05 -12.19 6.15
C LYS A 72 -8.62 -12.21 6.68
N LYS A 73 -8.39 -13.00 7.73
CA LYS A 73 -7.08 -13.10 8.39
C LYS A 73 -5.98 -13.43 7.38
N GLU A 74 -6.23 -14.38 6.49
CA GLU A 74 -5.27 -14.83 5.47
C GLU A 74 -4.88 -13.70 4.51
N MET A 75 -5.83 -12.82 4.17
CA MET A 75 -5.56 -11.67 3.33
C MET A 75 -4.77 -10.60 4.09
N GLN A 76 -5.11 -10.33 5.35
CA GLN A 76 -4.41 -9.34 6.18
C GLN A 76 -2.96 -9.76 6.47
N ASP A 77 -2.74 -11.03 6.76
CA ASP A 77 -1.40 -11.60 6.94
C ASP A 77 -0.57 -11.43 5.66
N ARG A 78 -1.17 -11.73 4.49
CA ARG A 78 -0.48 -11.55 3.21
C ARG A 78 -0.21 -10.09 2.86
N VAL A 79 -1.14 -9.20 3.17
CA VAL A 79 -0.98 -7.75 2.99
C VAL A 79 0.20 -7.25 3.82
N ARG A 80 0.32 -7.68 5.08
CA ARG A 80 1.48 -7.35 5.94
C ARG A 80 2.80 -7.77 5.31
N GLU A 81 2.92 -9.04 4.90
CA GLU A 81 4.15 -9.56 4.29
C GLU A 81 4.58 -8.76 3.03
N LEU A 82 3.60 -8.37 2.21
CA LEU A 82 3.85 -7.60 0.99
C LEU A 82 4.26 -6.15 1.31
N PHE A 83 3.67 -5.53 2.34
CA PHE A 83 4.11 -4.23 2.82
C PHE A 83 5.54 -4.29 3.37
N GLU A 84 5.87 -5.29 4.18
CA GLU A 84 7.24 -5.51 4.68
C GLU A 84 8.24 -5.70 3.53
N MET A 85 7.88 -6.46 2.50
CA MET A 85 8.71 -6.63 1.31
C MET A 85 8.95 -5.32 0.55
N MET A 86 7.94 -4.46 0.45
CA MET A 86 8.09 -3.14 -0.19
C MET A 86 8.90 -2.16 0.66
N MET A 87 8.83 -2.26 2.00
CA MET A 87 9.59 -1.40 2.91
C MET A 87 11.05 -1.85 3.05
N SER A 88 11.32 -3.16 3.02
CA SER A 88 12.66 -3.74 3.17
C SER A 88 13.50 -3.67 1.90
N ARG A 89 12.88 -3.68 0.73
CA ARG A 89 13.52 -3.15 -0.47
C ARG A 89 13.59 -1.65 -0.24
N GLU A 90 14.75 -1.13 0.15
CA GLU A 90 15.02 0.30 0.01
C GLU A 90 14.49 0.69 -1.38
N GLU A 91 13.45 1.51 -1.45
CA GLU A 91 13.07 2.16 -2.69
C GLU A 91 14.16 3.20 -2.98
N GLY A 92 15.35 2.67 -3.32
CA GLY A 92 16.44 3.35 -3.97
C GLY A 92 15.85 4.08 -5.17
N GLY A 93 16.22 5.35 -5.28
CA GLY A 93 15.63 6.31 -6.18
C GLY A 93 15.33 5.72 -7.55
N CYS A 94 14.07 5.85 -7.97
CA CYS A 94 13.85 6.01 -9.38
C CYS A 94 14.51 7.35 -9.72
N GLY A 95 15.74 7.27 -10.24
CA GLY A 95 16.45 8.41 -10.77
C GLY A 95 15.58 9.10 -11.81
N GLU A 96 15.67 10.43 -11.80
CA GLU A 96 15.38 11.25 -12.95
C GLU A 96 16.25 10.75 -14.12
N ASP A 97 15.61 10.36 -15.21
CA ASP A 97 16.07 10.51 -16.60
C ASP A 97 14.84 10.51 -17.53
#